data_AF-A0A9Q0BUK8-F1
#
_entry.id   AF-A0A9Q0BUK8-F1
#
_cell.length_a   1.000
_cell.length_b   1.000
_cell.length_c   1.000
_cell.angle_alpha   90.00
_cell.angle_beta   90.00
_cell.angle_gamma   90.00
#
_symmetry.space_group_name_H-M   'P 1'
#
loop_
_entity.id
_entity.type
_entity.pdbx_description
1 polymer ?
#
loop_
_entity_poly.entity_id
_entity_poly.type
_entity_poly.pdbx_seq_one_letter_code
_entity_poly.pdbx_strand_id
1 'polypeptide(L)'
;MEGLKSKNARQRTECLDELSFLIETYGMSIAPQAAVREIARQISDRDNSVRNAALNCIVQVFFLSGEKTYKMIGHLNEKDLSMLDERIKRAKKTKKPTPPASVDMPASGRPTTTQRQDSIEIEDAEVGNGCDELPPPDEEG
;
A
#
# COMPACT_ATOMS: atom_id res chain seq x y z
N MET A 1 4.74 13.23 1.28
CA MET A 1 3.75 13.31 2.38
C MET A 1 2.49 14.11 2.03
N GLU A 2 2.36 14.69 0.82
CA GLU A 2 1.17 15.49 0.46
C GLU A 2 -0.16 14.72 0.54
N GLY A 3 -0.16 13.41 0.27
CA GLY A 3 -1.36 12.57 0.38
C GLY A 3 -2.02 12.57 1.77
N LEU A 4 -1.24 12.76 2.84
CA LEU A 4 -1.76 12.81 4.21
C LEU A 4 -2.49 14.12 4.55
N LYS A 5 -2.36 15.14 3.69
CA LYS A 5 -3.09 16.41 3.83
C LYS A 5 -4.44 16.40 3.12
N SER A 6 -4.78 15.32 2.41
CA SER A 6 -6.04 15.21 1.69
C SER A 6 -7.24 15.26 2.64
N LYS A 7 -8.31 15.94 2.22
CA LYS A 7 -9.60 15.92 2.94
C LYS A 7 -10.28 14.56 2.85
N ASN A 8 -9.95 13.74 1.85
CA ASN A 8 -10.53 12.42 1.65
C ASN A 8 -9.84 11.40 2.58
N ALA A 9 -10.61 10.84 3.52
CA ALA A 9 -10.11 9.86 4.49
C ALA A 9 -9.56 8.60 3.81
N ARG A 10 -10.25 8.07 2.79
CA ARG A 10 -9.77 6.91 2.03
C ARG A 10 -8.40 7.20 1.40
N GLN A 11 -8.22 8.37 0.79
CA GLN A 11 -6.92 8.72 0.22
C GLN A 11 -5.80 8.77 1.27
N ARG A 12 -6.07 9.33 2.46
CA ARG A 12 -5.10 9.31 3.56
C ARG A 12 -4.77 7.89 4.01
N THR A 13 -5.78 7.02 4.13
CA THR A 13 -5.61 5.60 4.49
C THR A 13 -4.73 4.88 3.48
N GLU A 14 -5.05 4.92 2.19
CA GLU A 14 -4.26 4.25 1.16
C GLU A 14 -2.82 4.78 1.11
N CYS A 15 -2.61 6.10 1.32
CA CYS A 15 -1.27 6.67 1.42
C CYS A 15 -0.50 6.14 2.64
N LEU A 16 -1.16 5.91 3.77
CA LEU A 16 -0.53 5.36 4.97
C LEU A 16 -0.19 3.87 4.81
N ASP A 17 -1.07 3.10 4.18
CA ASP A 17 -0.85 1.69 3.89
C ASP A 17 0.31 1.51 2.90
N GLU A 18 0.36 2.32 1.84
CA GLU A 18 1.49 2.33 0.90
C GLU A 18 2.80 2.71 1.60
N LEU A 19 2.79 3.73 2.48
CA LEU A 19 3.96 4.08 3.28
C LEU A 19 4.40 2.91 4.19
N SER A 20 3.45 2.19 4.80
CA SER A 20 3.76 1.01 5.60
C SER A 20 4.43 -0.08 4.77
N PHE A 21 3.93 -0.34 3.56
CA PHE A 21 4.51 -1.30 2.62
C PHE A 21 5.93 -0.91 2.17
N LEU A 22 6.14 0.36 1.81
CA LEU A 22 7.46 0.86 1.41
C LEU A 22 8.48 0.78 2.56
N ILE A 23 8.05 1.07 3.80
CA ILE A 23 8.92 0.95 4.98
C ILE A 23 9.25 -0.52 5.25
N GLU A 24 8.29 -1.42 5.12
CA GLU A 24 8.52 -2.87 5.27
C GLU A 24 9.51 -3.40 4.22
N THR A 25 9.41 -2.91 2.98
CA THR A 25 10.21 -3.39 1.85
C THR A 25 11.62 -2.80 1.82
N TYR A 26 11.75 -1.47 1.94
CA TYR A 26 13.02 -0.75 1.76
C TYR A 26 13.66 -0.31 3.09
N GLY A 27 13.02 -0.62 4.20
CA GLY A 27 13.47 -0.25 5.54
C GLY A 27 13.36 1.24 5.83
N MET A 28 14.11 1.70 6.84
CA MET A 28 14.06 3.09 7.33
C MET A 28 14.73 4.12 6.42
N SER A 29 15.39 3.69 5.34
CA SER A 29 16.08 4.58 4.38
C SER A 29 15.11 5.57 3.72
N ILE A 30 13.87 5.14 3.48
CA ILE A 30 12.81 5.93 2.82
C ILE A 30 11.97 6.76 3.79
N ALA A 31 12.10 6.54 5.10
CA ALA A 31 11.28 7.18 6.14
C ALA A 31 12.16 7.98 7.12
N PRO A 32 12.58 9.22 6.75
CA PRO A 32 13.30 10.08 7.67
C PRO A 32 12.43 10.44 8.88
N GLN A 33 13.04 10.86 9.99
CA GLN A 33 12.34 11.18 11.25
C GLN A 33 11.17 12.16 11.05
N ALA A 34 11.31 13.14 10.15
CA ALA A 34 10.24 14.08 9.84
C ALA A 34 8.99 13.39 9.23
N ALA A 35 9.19 12.39 8.37
CA ALA A 35 8.09 11.61 7.81
C ALA A 35 7.44 10.73 8.89
N VAL A 36 8.23 10.06 9.73
CA VAL A 36 7.71 9.25 10.85
C VAL A 36 6.85 10.10 11.79
N ARG A 37 7.29 11.32 12.10
CA ARG A 37 6.52 12.27 12.91
C ARG A 37 5.20 12.67 12.25
N GLU A 38 5.20 12.87 10.94
CA GLU A 38 4.00 13.22 10.19
C GLU A 38 3.00 12.05 10.11
N ILE A 39 3.49 10.81 9.99
CA ILE A 39 2.66 9.59 10.10
C ILE A 39 2.04 9.49 11.49
N ALA A 40 2.83 9.70 12.54
CA ALA A 40 2.36 9.59 13.94
C ALA A 40 1.22 10.57 14.26
N ARG A 41 1.21 11.77 13.67
CA ARG A 41 0.11 12.75 13.83
C ARG A 41 -1.24 12.18 13.38
N GLN A 42 -1.25 11.27 12.40
CA GLN A 42 -2.47 10.64 11.87
C GLN A 42 -3.11 9.65 12.85
N ILE A 43 -2.43 9.25 13.94
CA ILE A 43 -3.04 8.39 14.99
C ILE A 43 -4.23 9.11 15.65
N SER A 44 -4.14 10.44 15.78
CA SER A 44 -5.19 11.27 16.38
C SER A 44 -6.39 11.52 15.45
N ASP A 45 -6.38 10.99 14.22
CA ASP A 45 -7.44 11.22 13.24
C ASP A 45 -8.80 10.71 13.76
N ARG A 46 -9.88 11.39 13.38
CA ARG A 46 -11.24 11.01 13.76
C ARG A 46 -11.68 9.76 13.01
N ASP A 47 -11.23 9.60 11.78
CA ASP A 47 -11.52 8.44 10.96
C ASP A 47 -10.78 7.19 11.46
N ASN A 48 -11.53 6.12 11.71
CA ASN A 48 -10.97 4.89 12.26
C ASN A 48 -10.00 4.21 11.30
N SER A 49 -10.24 4.28 10.00
CA SER A 49 -9.39 3.65 8.99
C SER A 49 -8.05 4.38 8.92
N VAL A 50 -8.06 5.71 8.90
CA VAL A 50 -6.84 6.53 8.93
C VAL A 50 -6.04 6.26 10.21
N ARG A 51 -6.68 6.28 11.38
CA ARG A 51 -6.03 5.98 12.66
C ARG A 51 -5.40 4.58 12.66
N ASN A 52 -6.12 3.57 12.17
CA ASN A 52 -5.63 2.19 12.14
C ASN A 52 -4.45 2.01 11.17
N ALA A 53 -4.50 2.63 9.99
CA ALA A 53 -3.40 2.62 9.03
C ALA A 53 -2.15 3.31 9.60
N ALA A 54 -2.32 4.45 10.28
CA ALA A 54 -1.23 5.14 10.96
C ALA A 54 -0.57 4.28 12.05
N LEU A 55 -1.38 3.63 12.90
CA LEU A 55 -0.90 2.71 13.92
C LEU A 55 -0.13 1.53 13.31
N ASN A 56 -0.63 0.92 12.24
CA ASN A 56 0.06 -0.13 11.50
C ASN A 56 1.43 0.33 10.99
N CYS A 57 1.47 1.50 10.37
CA CYS A 57 2.67 2.08 9.80
C CYS A 57 3.74 2.36 10.89
N ILE A 58 3.35 2.94 12.04
CA ILE A 58 4.29 3.18 13.16
C ILE A 58 4.75 1.87 13.81
N VAL A 59 3.89 0.84 13.88
CA VAL A 59 4.30 -0.50 14.33
C VAL A 59 5.37 -1.08 13.40
N GLN A 60 5.25 -0.88 12.08
CA GLN A 60 6.27 -1.30 11.12
C GLN A 60 7.60 -0.56 11.37
N VAL A 61 7.55 0.75 11.62
CA VAL A 61 8.73 1.54 12.03
C VAL A 61 9.34 0.99 13.33
N PHE A 62 8.51 0.59 14.30
CA PHE A 62 8.97 -0.01 15.55
C PHE A 62 9.70 -1.33 15.34
N PHE A 63 9.25 -2.20 14.43
CA PHE A 63 9.96 -3.45 14.16
C PHE A 63 11.34 -3.25 13.55
N LEU A 64 11.57 -2.14 12.85
CA LEU A 64 12.85 -1.82 12.24
C LEU A 64 13.78 -1.01 13.15
N SER A 65 13.22 -0.11 13.96
CA SER A 65 13.98 0.85 14.77
C SER A 65 13.95 0.61 16.28
N GLY A 66 13.09 -0.30 16.75
CA GLY A 66 12.86 -0.57 18.17
C GLY A 66 12.42 0.69 18.94
N GLU A 67 12.96 0.85 20.14
CA GLU A 67 12.61 1.95 21.06
C GLU A 67 12.96 3.35 20.51
N LYS A 68 13.87 3.46 19.53
CA LYS A 68 14.16 4.75 18.85
C LYS A 68 12.90 5.36 18.24
N THR A 69 11.89 4.55 17.93
CA THR A 69 10.58 4.99 17.41
C THR A 69 9.92 6.05 18.28
N TYR A 70 9.95 5.91 19.61
CA TYR A 70 9.35 6.89 20.52
C TYR A 70 10.02 8.26 20.44
N LYS A 71 11.33 8.30 20.17
CA LYS A 71 12.05 9.56 19.89
C LYS A 71 11.70 10.14 18.51
N MET A 72 11.40 9.29 17.53
CA MET A 72 11.09 9.72 16.16
C MET A 72 9.70 10.33 16.03
N ILE A 73 8.69 9.67 16.61
CA ILE A 73 7.28 10.09 16.57
C ILE A 73 7.03 11.42 17.30
N GLY A 74 7.90 11.77 18.26
CA GLY A 74 7.78 13.01 19.04
C GLY A 74 6.70 12.92 20.11
N HIS A 75 6.06 14.05 20.43
CA HIS A 75 5.06 14.11 21.48
C HIS A 75 3.68 13.68 20.96
N LEU A 76 3.16 12.57 21.49
CA LEU A 76 1.77 12.13 21.36
C LEU A 76 1.04 12.39 22.68
N ASN A 77 -0.29 12.54 22.65
CA ASN A 77 -1.06 12.53 23.89
C ASN A 77 -1.07 11.10 24.49
N GLU A 78 -1.38 10.99 25.78
CA GLU A 78 -1.34 9.71 26.51
C GLU A 78 -2.25 8.64 25.89
N LYS A 79 -3.41 9.05 25.38
CA LYS A 79 -4.37 8.14 24.74
C LYS A 79 -3.80 7.53 23.46
N ASP A 80 -3.21 8.36 22.59
CA ASP A 80 -2.64 7.92 21.31
C ASP A 80 -1.40 7.06 21.53
N LEU A 81 -0.57 7.42 22.53
CA LEU A 81 0.56 6.60 22.94
C LEU A 81 0.12 5.24 23.47
N SER A 82 -0.91 5.20 24.33
CA SER A 82 -1.49 3.96 24.84
C SER A 82 -2.02 3.05 23.73
N MET A 83 -2.74 3.62 22.74
CA MET A 83 -3.19 2.87 21.56
C MET A 83 -2.02 2.29 20.77
N LEU A 84 -0.94 3.05 20.59
CA LEU A 84 0.26 2.60 19.91
C LEU A 84 0.96 1.46 20.68
N ASP A 85 1.16 1.62 21.98
CA ASP A 85 1.83 0.61 22.82
C ASP A 85 1.06 -0.71 22.86
N GLU A 86 -0.26 -0.64 22.98
CA GLU A 86 -1.11 -1.83 22.87
C GLU A 86 -0.95 -2.52 21.51
N ARG A 87 -0.91 -1.72 20.43
CA ARG A 87 -0.78 -2.24 19.07
C ARG A 87 0.57 -2.91 18.85
N ILE A 88 1.66 -2.31 19.32
CA ILE A 88 3.01 -2.89 19.30
C ILE A 88 3.03 -4.20 20.11
N LYS A 89 2.49 -4.20 21.33
CA LYS A 89 2.43 -5.39 22.20
C LYS A 89 1.70 -6.56 21.54
N ARG A 90 0.58 -6.29 20.85
CA ARG A 90 -0.17 -7.31 20.11
C ARG A 90 0.62 -7.80 18.89
N ALA A 91 1.20 -6.89 18.11
CA ALA A 91 1.96 -7.23 16.92
C ALA A 91 3.21 -8.07 17.22
N LYS A 92 3.91 -7.81 18.35
CA LYS A 92 5.06 -8.62 18.79
C LYS A 92 4.74 -10.09 19.05
N LYS A 93 3.46 -10.43 19.32
CA LYS A 93 3.02 -11.81 19.52
C LYS A 93 2.72 -12.53 18.20
N THR A 94 2.41 -11.79 17.14
CA THR A 94 1.89 -12.34 15.88
C THR A 94 2.89 -12.27 14.73
N LYS A 95 3.79 -11.28 14.71
CA LYS A 95 4.83 -11.14 13.69
C LYS A 95 6.19 -11.61 14.21
N LYS A 96 6.84 -12.55 13.50
CA LYS A 96 8.28 -12.82 13.62
C LYS A 96 9.04 -11.83 12.72
N PRO A 97 10.26 -11.39 13.06
CA PRO A 97 11.00 -10.44 12.24
C PRO A 97 11.31 -11.07 10.88
N THR A 98 10.76 -10.51 9.81
CA THR A 98 11.15 -10.86 8.44
C THR A 98 12.38 -10.04 8.07
N PRO A 99 13.48 -10.66 7.59
CA PRO A 99 14.60 -9.90 7.06
C PRO A 99 14.11 -9.01 5.90
N PRO A 100 14.56 -7.75 5.80
CA PRO A 100 14.24 -6.93 4.64
C PRO A 100 14.78 -7.62 3.39
N ALA A 101 13.95 -7.71 2.35
CA ALA A 101 14.37 -8.23 1.06
C ALA A 101 15.50 -7.33 0.54
N SER A 102 16.66 -7.92 0.25
CA SER A 102 17.77 -7.21 -0.40
C SER A 102 17.38 -6.90 -1.84
N VAL A 103 16.76 -5.74 -2.04
CA VAL A 103 16.49 -5.18 -3.36
C VAL A 103 17.68 -4.34 -3.79
N ASP A 104 18.54 -4.94 -4.62
CA ASP A 104 19.52 -4.22 -5.43
C ASP A 104 18.72 -3.27 -6.34
N MET A 105 18.76 -1.97 -6.06
CA MET A 105 18.07 -0.96 -6.88
C MET A 105 18.91 -0.72 -8.14
N PRO A 106 18.45 -1.11 -9.36
CA PRO A 106 19.19 -0.74 -10.56
C PRO A 106 19.09 0.78 -10.74
N ALA A 107 20.26 1.43 -10.74
CA ALA A 107 20.41 2.82 -11.14
C ALA A 107 19.93 3.00 -12.60
N SER A 108 19.22 4.11 -12.80
CA SER A 108 18.74 4.67 -14.08
C SER A 108 19.38 4.12 -15.36
N GLY A 109 18.54 3.60 -16.26
CA GLY A 109 18.89 3.33 -17.65
C GLY A 109 17.69 2.83 -18.44
N ARG A 110 17.02 3.71 -19.18
CA ARG A 110 16.08 3.31 -20.23
C ARG A 110 16.89 2.63 -21.35
N PRO A 111 16.41 1.49 -21.89
CA PRO A 111 16.09 1.48 -23.32
C PRO A 111 14.74 0.82 -23.62
N THR A 112 14.12 1.30 -24.70
CA THR A 112 13.04 0.69 -25.47
C THR A 112 13.45 -0.69 -26.03
N THR A 113 12.52 -1.66 -26.17
CA THR A 113 12.36 -2.54 -27.37
C THR A 113 11.32 -3.67 -27.12
N THR A 114 10.28 -3.67 -27.96
CA THR A 114 9.55 -4.80 -28.59
C THR A 114 8.97 -5.94 -27.75
N GLN A 115 7.64 -5.95 -27.57
CA GLN A 115 6.85 -7.17 -27.41
C GLN A 115 6.55 -7.77 -28.80
N ARG A 116 7.13 -8.94 -29.10
CA ARG A 116 6.63 -9.87 -30.13
C ARG A 116 5.64 -10.80 -29.43
N GLN A 117 4.37 -10.75 -29.85
CA GLN A 117 3.37 -11.76 -29.58
C GLN A 117 3.38 -12.76 -30.75
N ASP A 118 3.72 -14.01 -30.45
CA ASP A 118 3.57 -15.24 -31.23
C ASP A 118 3.23 -16.29 -30.14
N SER A 119 2.18 -17.10 -30.11
CA SER A 119 1.12 -17.46 -31.05
C SER A 119 -0.04 -18.10 -30.25
N ILE A 120 -1.21 -18.15 -30.87
CA ILE A 120 -2.46 -18.75 -30.40
C ILE A 120 -2.42 -20.27 -30.67
N GLU A 121 -2.82 -21.11 -29.71
CA GLU A 121 -3.18 -22.51 -29.97
C GLU A 121 -4.71 -22.67 -29.92
N ILE A 122 -5.27 -23.13 -31.03
CA ILE A 122 -6.69 -23.45 -31.22
C ILE A 122 -6.79 -24.97 -31.26
N GLU A 123 -7.69 -25.57 -30.47
CA GLU A 123 -8.16 -26.94 -30.68
C GLU A 123 -9.70 -26.95 -30.86
N ASP A 124 -10.07 -27.39 -32.07
CA ASP A 124 -11.35 -27.87 -32.64
C ASP A 124 -12.17 -28.78 -31.67
N ALA A 125 -13.47 -29.02 -31.76
CA ALA A 125 -14.65 -28.55 -32.50
C ALA A 125 -15.87 -29.34 -31.95
N GLU A 126 -17.10 -28.82 -32.11
CA GLU A 126 -18.24 -29.64 -32.53
C GLU A 126 -19.37 -28.76 -33.08
N VAL A 127 -19.97 -29.26 -34.16
CA VAL A 127 -20.82 -28.57 -35.12
C VAL A 127 -22.28 -28.57 -34.66
N GLY A 128 -22.95 -27.42 -34.73
CA GLY A 128 -24.38 -27.29 -34.50
C GLY A 128 -25.00 -26.27 -35.44
N ASN A 129 -25.43 -26.75 -36.60
CA ASN A 129 -26.07 -26.02 -37.70
C ASN A 129 -27.37 -25.31 -37.24
N GLY A 130 -27.55 -24.04 -37.56
CA GLY A 130 -28.78 -23.30 -37.29
C GLY A 130 -28.84 -21.91 -37.91
N CYS A 131 -29.37 -21.89 -39.13
CA CYS A 131 -30.05 -20.78 -39.85
C CYS A 131 -30.33 -19.51 -39.02
N ASP A 132 -29.81 -18.36 -39.44
CA ASP A 132 -30.35 -17.47 -40.49
C ASP A 132 -31.35 -16.45 -39.92
N GLU A 133 -31.20 -15.21 -40.40
CA GLU A 133 -32.14 -14.08 -40.29
C GLU A 133 -32.03 -13.16 -39.06
N LEU A 134 -31.19 -12.12 -39.21
CA LEU A 134 -31.33 -10.84 -38.52
C LEU A 134 -32.15 -9.90 -39.43
N PRO A 135 -33.22 -9.26 -38.92
CA PRO A 135 -34.01 -8.32 -39.72
C PRO A 135 -33.20 -7.05 -40.03
N PRO A 136 -33.34 -6.47 -41.25
CA PRO A 136 -32.68 -5.23 -41.62
C PRO A 136 -33.26 -4.03 -40.83
N PRO A 137 -32.46 -2.96 -40.65
CA PRO A 137 -32.90 -1.75 -39.97
C PRO A 137 -33.91 -0.99 -40.82
N ASP A 138 -35.00 -0.52 -40.21
CA ASP A 138 -35.93 0.39 -40.85
C ASP A 138 -35.23 1.73 -41.14
N GLU A 139 -35.05 2.04 -42.41
CA GLU A 139 -34.75 3.40 -42.90
C GLU A 139 -36.04 4.11 -43.29
N GLU A 140 -36.22 5.29 -42.66
CA GLU A 140 -36.98 6.50 -43.04
C GLU A 140 -38.40 6.43 -43.65
N GLY A 141 -39.29 7.19 -43.00
CA GLY A 141 -40.57 7.68 -43.52
C GLY A 141 -41.17 8.76 -42.62
#